data_AF-A0AAF0MIG1-F1
#
_entry.id   AF-A0AAF0MIG1-F1
#
_cell.length_a   1.000
_cell.length_b   1.000
_cell.length_c   1.000
_cell.angle_alpha   90.00
_cell.angle_beta   90.00
_cell.angle_gamma   90.00
#
_symmetry.space_group_name_H-M   'P 1'
#
loop_
_entity.id
_entity.type
_entity.pdbx_description
1 polymer ?
#
loop_
_entity_poly.entity_id
_entity_poly.type
_entity_poly.pdbx_seq_one_letter_code
_entity_poly.pdbx_strand_id
1 'polypeptide(L)'
;MRSPFFVTGAGRGLAAFALIVSVLAAVTGVLIGGAYYLTSAVAHGAREEVVLSGSKEFGSCLGHSPWSCQSVPFDTVEAKFGRHVRPGWTILSAEAEPVAAVSATAQIQVVFEAPSGADVSSWLSLADHVHHQSTAASAPLLEDLGVKSVDGGTDGFTKVFTGQADDHTYVWAYKHL
;
A
#
# COMPACT_ATOMS: atom_id res chain seq x y z
N MET A 1 42.10 -64.44 -15.53
CA MET A 1 43.31 -63.87 -14.89
C MET A 1 43.25 -62.35 -15.03
N ARG A 2 43.36 -61.64 -13.89
CA ARG A 2 43.88 -60.28 -13.61
C ARG A 2 43.51 -59.07 -14.50
N SER A 3 42.82 -58.10 -13.87
CA SER A 3 42.82 -56.64 -14.12
C SER A 3 44.23 -56.01 -13.92
N PRO A 4 44.54 -54.73 -14.30
CA PRO A 4 43.88 -53.53 -13.75
C PRO A 4 43.73 -52.26 -14.65
N PHE A 5 42.90 -51.36 -14.11
CA PHE A 5 42.71 -49.91 -14.31
C PHE A 5 43.86 -49.07 -14.91
N PHE A 6 43.49 -48.04 -15.67
CA PHE A 6 43.89 -46.64 -15.39
C PHE A 6 42.81 -45.65 -15.87
N VAL A 7 42.14 -45.01 -14.90
CA VAL A 7 41.39 -43.76 -15.09
C VAL A 7 42.19 -42.68 -14.36
N THR A 8 42.83 -41.79 -15.10
CA THR A 8 43.43 -40.52 -14.62
C THR A 8 43.92 -39.77 -15.86
N GLY A 9 43.74 -38.46 -16.05
CA GLY A 9 43.15 -37.43 -15.24
C GLY A 9 43.33 -36.13 -16.03
N ALA A 10 42.23 -35.50 -16.45
CA ALA A 10 42.26 -34.17 -17.08
C ALA A 10 41.01 -33.33 -16.75
N GLY A 11 40.19 -33.77 -15.78
CA GLY A 11 38.92 -33.11 -15.45
C GLY A 11 38.92 -32.25 -14.18
N ARG A 12 40.04 -32.17 -13.44
CA ARG A 12 40.07 -31.53 -12.11
C ARG A 12 40.57 -30.09 -12.10
N GLY A 13 41.40 -29.68 -13.05
CA GLY A 13 41.93 -28.31 -13.11
C GLY A 13 40.91 -27.27 -13.56
N LEU A 14 40.12 -27.59 -14.60
CA LEU A 14 39.14 -26.67 -15.18
C LEU A 14 37.89 -26.49 -14.30
N ALA A 15 37.47 -27.54 -13.60
CA ALA A 15 36.34 -27.49 -12.68
C ALA A 15 36.65 -26.62 -11.44
N ALA A 16 37.89 -26.65 -10.94
CA ALA A 16 38.31 -25.81 -9.83
C ALA A 16 38.38 -24.33 -10.20
N PHE A 17 38.83 -24.01 -11.42
CA PHE A 17 38.92 -22.63 -11.90
C PHE A 17 37.53 -22.00 -12.13
N ALA A 18 36.58 -22.78 -12.68
CA ALA A 18 35.20 -22.34 -12.83
C ALA A 18 34.53 -22.02 -11.49
N LEU A 19 34.77 -22.84 -10.46
CA LEU A 19 34.27 -22.61 -9.11
C LEU A 19 34.83 -21.32 -8.48
N ILE A 20 36.14 -21.09 -8.61
CA ILE A 20 36.77 -19.88 -8.05
C ILE A 20 36.24 -18.62 -8.74
N VAL A 21 36.10 -18.63 -10.07
CA VAL A 21 35.54 -17.50 -10.83
C VAL A 21 34.06 -17.28 -10.49
N SER A 22 33.27 -18.35 -10.30
CA SER A 22 31.86 -18.24 -9.91
C SER A 22 31.69 -17.65 -8.52
N VAL A 23 32.54 -18.03 -7.57
CA VAL A 23 32.52 -17.47 -6.22
C VAL A 23 32.99 -16.01 -6.22
N LEU A 24 34.02 -15.65 -6.99
CA LEU A 24 34.45 -14.25 -7.14
C LEU A 24 33.36 -13.40 -7.82
N ALA A 25 32.71 -13.91 -8.86
CA ALA A 25 31.60 -13.21 -9.52
C ALA A 25 30.38 -13.04 -8.58
N ALA A 26 30.08 -14.05 -7.75
CA ALA A 26 29.03 -13.94 -6.74
C ALA A 26 29.38 -12.92 -5.65
N VAL A 27 30.61 -12.90 -5.16
CA VAL A 27 31.05 -11.93 -4.12
C VAL A 27 31.08 -10.50 -4.68
N THR A 28 31.51 -10.32 -5.92
CA THR A 28 31.54 -8.97 -6.55
C THR A 28 30.13 -8.50 -6.97
N GLY A 29 29.28 -9.41 -7.44
CA GLY A 29 27.88 -9.12 -7.76
C GLY A 29 27.03 -8.75 -6.53
N VAL A 30 27.30 -9.39 -5.38
CA VAL A 30 26.63 -9.07 -4.11
C VAL A 30 27.09 -7.71 -3.57
N LEU A 31 28.33 -7.29 -3.79
CA LEU A 31 28.82 -5.98 -3.35
C LEU A 31 28.26 -4.81 -4.19
N ILE A 32 28.02 -5.01 -5.49
CA ILE A 32 27.44 -3.97 -6.36
C ILE A 32 25.91 -3.95 -6.24
N GLY A 33 25.25 -5.11 -6.18
CA GLY A 33 23.80 -5.19 -5.97
C GLY A 33 23.36 -4.75 -4.56
N GLY A 34 24.18 -5.03 -3.54
CA GLY A 34 23.92 -4.64 -2.16
C GLY A 34 24.04 -3.12 -1.92
N ALA A 35 24.97 -2.45 -2.59
CA ALA A 35 25.11 -0.99 -2.50
C ALA A 35 23.94 -0.26 -3.17
N TYR A 36 23.43 -0.77 -4.30
CA TYR A 36 22.23 -0.19 -4.94
C TYR A 36 20.96 -0.45 -4.14
N TYR A 37 20.79 -1.60 -3.48
CA TYR A 37 19.63 -1.86 -2.62
C TYR A 37 19.67 -1.12 -1.28
N LEU A 38 20.86 -0.95 -0.68
CA LEU A 38 21.00 -0.16 0.54
C LEU A 38 20.84 1.35 0.28
N THR A 39 21.26 1.85 -0.88
CA THR A 39 21.07 3.27 -1.21
C THR A 39 19.64 3.59 -1.66
N SER A 40 18.88 2.69 -2.30
CA SER A 40 17.45 2.94 -2.52
C SER A 40 16.59 2.76 -1.27
N ALA A 41 16.98 1.89 -0.33
CA ALA A 41 16.32 1.82 0.98
C ALA A 41 16.59 3.07 1.85
N VAL A 42 17.77 3.69 1.74
CA VAL A 42 18.13 4.90 2.52
C VAL A 42 17.77 6.19 1.77
N ALA A 43 17.72 6.21 0.44
CA ALA A 43 17.25 7.36 -0.34
C ALA A 43 15.72 7.50 -0.33
N HIS A 44 14.98 6.43 -0.01
CA HIS A 44 13.57 6.50 0.36
C HIS A 44 13.34 6.56 1.88
N GLY A 45 14.40 6.42 2.68
CA GLY A 45 14.37 6.23 4.14
C GLY A 45 14.97 7.40 4.91
N ALA A 46 14.43 8.60 4.73
CA ALA A 46 14.46 9.69 5.71
C ALA A 46 13.57 10.84 5.22
N ARG A 47 12.29 10.55 4.95
CA ARG A 47 11.32 11.65 5.05
C ARG A 47 11.20 11.92 6.54
N GLU A 48 11.75 13.05 6.97
CA GLU A 48 11.71 13.49 8.36
C GLU A 48 10.25 13.41 8.85
N GLU A 49 9.99 12.46 9.74
CA GLU A 49 8.71 12.34 10.42
C GLU A 49 8.59 13.53 11.35
N VAL A 50 7.71 14.47 11.00
CA VAL A 50 7.46 15.63 11.84
C VAL A 50 6.08 15.45 12.44
N VAL A 51 6.05 15.37 13.76
CA VAL A 51 4.79 15.47 14.51
C VAL A 51 4.35 16.93 14.46
N LEU A 52 3.49 17.27 13.51
CA LEU A 52 2.90 18.60 13.44
C LEU A 52 1.96 18.77 14.63
N SER A 53 2.03 19.93 15.29
CA SER A 53 1.05 20.32 16.30
C SER A 53 -0.34 20.41 15.63
N GLY A 54 -1.18 19.40 15.87
CA GLY A 54 -2.48 19.24 15.21
C GLY A 54 -2.65 17.94 14.39
N SER A 55 -1.56 17.21 14.11
CA SER A 55 -1.62 15.95 13.34
C SER A 55 -1.45 14.69 14.19
N LYS A 56 -1.28 14.83 15.52
CA LYS A 56 -0.97 13.70 16.43
C LYS A 56 -1.97 12.56 16.36
N GLU A 57 -3.24 12.86 16.12
CA GLU A 57 -4.29 11.84 15.95
C GLU A 57 -4.14 11.05 14.63
N PHE A 58 -3.50 11.62 13.60
CA PHE A 58 -3.33 10.99 12.29
C PHE A 58 -2.04 10.16 12.15
N GLY A 59 -1.23 10.07 13.21
CA GLY A 59 0.04 9.34 13.20
C GLY A 59 1.23 10.15 12.66
N SER A 60 2.18 9.45 12.05
CA SER A 60 3.39 10.07 11.46
C SER A 60 3.04 10.72 10.13
N CYS A 61 3.34 12.02 10.01
CA CYS A 61 3.08 12.81 8.81
C CYS A 61 4.40 13.28 8.19
N LEU A 62 4.38 13.48 6.88
CA LEU A 62 5.52 14.07 6.19
C LEU A 62 5.74 15.50 6.69
N GLY A 63 6.98 15.85 7.04
CA GLY A 63 7.33 17.18 7.54
C GLY A 63 7.29 18.33 6.53
N HIS A 64 6.81 18.10 5.31
CA HIS A 64 6.73 19.09 4.26
C HIS A 64 5.34 19.07 3.63
N SER A 65 4.95 20.21 3.06
CA SER A 65 3.66 20.36 2.39
C SER A 65 3.63 19.63 1.04
N PRO A 66 2.50 19.03 0.62
CA PRO A 66 1.28 18.78 1.41
C PRO A 66 1.60 17.83 2.57
N TRP A 67 1.21 18.20 3.79
CA TRP A 67 1.48 17.40 4.99
C TRP A 67 0.59 16.17 5.00
N SER A 68 0.93 15.20 4.15
CA SER A 68 0.22 13.93 4.05
C SER A 68 0.70 13.00 5.15
N CYS A 69 -0.25 12.51 5.94
CA CYS A 69 -0.07 11.42 6.87
C CYS A 69 -0.44 10.14 6.14
N GLN A 70 0.51 9.22 6.04
CA GLN A 70 0.29 7.88 5.50
C GLN A 70 0.08 6.93 6.67
N SER A 71 -0.78 5.92 6.51
CA SER A 71 -1.11 4.94 7.55
C SER A 71 -1.87 5.54 8.74
N VAL A 72 -2.92 6.33 8.47
CA VAL A 72 -3.79 6.90 9.52
C VAL A 72 -4.37 5.77 10.40
N PRO A 73 -4.31 5.87 11.74
CA PRO A 73 -4.82 4.83 12.63
C PRO A 73 -6.32 4.58 12.47
N PHE A 74 -6.75 3.33 12.71
CA PHE A 74 -8.16 2.92 12.66
C PHE A 74 -9.05 3.82 13.52
N ASP A 75 -8.68 4.04 14.79
CA ASP A 75 -9.47 4.85 15.73
C ASP A 75 -9.75 6.26 15.19
N THR A 76 -8.80 6.82 14.45
CA THR A 76 -8.93 8.15 13.83
C THR A 76 -9.85 8.11 12.62
N VAL A 77 -9.73 7.09 11.77
CA VAL A 77 -10.68 6.87 10.67
C VAL A 77 -12.10 6.74 11.23
N GLU A 78 -12.30 5.92 12.25
CA GLU A 78 -13.62 5.72 12.87
C GLU A 78 -14.17 7.01 13.46
N ALA A 79 -13.33 7.78 14.17
CA ALA A 79 -13.71 9.05 14.77
C ALA A 79 -14.10 10.10 13.71
N LYS A 80 -13.37 10.20 12.59
CA LYS A 80 -13.64 11.19 11.55
C LYS A 80 -14.85 10.83 10.69
N PHE A 81 -15.06 9.55 10.38
CA PHE A 81 -16.22 9.11 9.60
C PHE A 81 -17.46 8.81 10.47
N GLY A 82 -17.33 8.67 11.78
CA GLY A 82 -18.42 8.28 12.66
C GLY A 82 -18.97 6.89 12.32
N ARG A 83 -18.07 5.98 11.88
CA ARG A 83 -18.39 4.61 11.48
C ARG A 83 -17.29 3.68 11.96
N HIS A 84 -17.71 2.55 12.53
CA HIS A 84 -16.77 1.51 12.91
C HIS A 84 -16.31 0.69 11.71
N VAL A 85 -15.02 0.36 11.70
CA VAL A 85 -14.45 -0.64 10.81
C VAL A 85 -14.63 -1.99 11.51
N ARG A 86 -15.46 -2.86 10.92
CA ARG A 86 -15.81 -4.13 11.58
C ARG A 86 -14.59 -5.07 11.64
N PRO A 87 -14.53 -5.99 12.62
CA PRO A 87 -13.50 -7.02 12.66
C PRO A 87 -13.42 -7.80 11.33
N GLY A 88 -12.20 -8.05 10.85
CA GLY A 88 -11.94 -8.77 9.60
C GLY A 88 -11.89 -7.89 8.35
N TRP A 89 -12.11 -6.58 8.47
CA TRP A 89 -11.82 -5.63 7.39
C TRP A 89 -10.34 -5.29 7.37
N THR A 90 -9.78 -5.11 6.18
CA THR A 90 -8.38 -4.73 5.98
C THR A 90 -8.31 -3.32 5.43
N ILE A 91 -7.56 -2.43 6.09
CA ILE A 91 -7.22 -1.12 5.51
C ILE A 91 -6.12 -1.36 4.48
N LEU A 92 -6.41 -1.04 3.21
CA LEU A 92 -5.43 -1.08 2.12
C LEU A 92 -4.65 0.24 2.03
N SER A 93 -5.34 1.35 2.25
CA SER A 93 -4.74 2.68 2.36
C SER A 93 -5.56 3.53 3.31
N ALA A 94 -4.89 4.34 4.12
CA ALA A 94 -5.49 5.37 4.93
C ALA A 94 -4.57 6.60 4.94
N GLU A 95 -5.05 7.68 4.36
CA GLU A 95 -4.27 8.90 4.12
C GLU A 95 -5.05 10.11 4.62
N ALA A 96 -4.34 11.07 5.21
CA ALA A 96 -4.93 12.33 5.62
C ALA A 96 -4.02 13.51 5.29
N GLU A 97 -4.61 14.65 4.97
CA GLU A 97 -3.94 15.93 4.93
C GLU A 97 -4.60 16.84 5.97
N PRO A 98 -4.19 16.80 7.24
CA PRO A 98 -4.85 17.54 8.30
C PRO A 98 -4.59 19.05 8.24
N VAL A 99 -3.63 19.52 7.43
CA VAL A 99 -3.26 20.92 7.33
C VAL A 99 -3.36 21.40 5.88
N ALA A 100 -4.24 22.38 5.66
CA ALA A 100 -4.73 22.84 4.36
C ALA A 100 -3.73 23.63 3.47
N ALA A 101 -2.40 23.47 3.58
CA ALA A 101 -1.50 24.41 2.87
C ALA A 101 -1.38 24.21 1.35
N VAL A 102 -1.81 23.08 0.77
CA VAL A 102 -1.71 22.87 -0.70
C VAL A 102 -3.07 22.54 -1.33
N SER A 103 -3.88 21.70 -0.70
CA SER A 103 -5.24 21.35 -1.16
C SER A 103 -6.32 22.35 -0.73
N ALA A 104 -5.99 23.37 0.07
CA ALA A 104 -6.89 24.35 0.68
C ALA A 104 -7.98 23.78 1.61
N THR A 105 -8.10 22.46 1.73
CA THR A 105 -9.07 21.79 2.62
C THR A 105 -8.42 20.59 3.30
N ALA A 106 -8.53 20.53 4.62
CA ALA A 106 -8.11 19.34 5.35
C ALA A 106 -8.98 18.15 4.91
N GLN A 107 -8.38 16.97 4.75
CA GLN A 107 -9.08 15.80 4.23
C GLN A 107 -8.57 14.49 4.82
N ILE A 108 -9.42 13.47 4.77
CA ILE A 108 -9.08 12.09 5.06
C ILE A 108 -9.69 11.19 3.97
N GLN A 109 -8.92 10.20 3.52
CA GLN A 109 -9.37 9.17 2.61
C GLN A 109 -8.91 7.80 3.07
N VAL A 110 -9.74 6.80 2.82
CA VAL A 110 -9.47 5.43 3.22
C VAL A 110 -10.01 4.46 2.19
N VAL A 111 -9.27 3.38 1.98
CA VAL A 111 -9.68 2.22 1.20
C VAL A 111 -9.65 1.01 2.11
N PHE A 112 -10.77 0.31 2.16
CA PHE A 112 -10.92 -0.95 2.85
C PHE A 112 -11.16 -2.08 1.87
N GLU A 113 -10.64 -3.25 2.21
CA GLU A 113 -11.14 -4.52 1.74
C GLU A 113 -12.04 -5.13 2.81
N ALA A 114 -13.29 -5.42 2.44
CA ALA A 114 -14.25 -6.08 3.30
C ALA A 114 -14.16 -7.61 3.09
N PRO A 115 -14.34 -8.41 4.15
CA PRO A 115 -14.34 -9.87 4.00
C PRO A 115 -15.51 -10.32 3.11
N SER A 116 -15.36 -11.49 2.47
CA SER A 116 -16.39 -12.00 1.56
C SER A 116 -17.76 -12.07 2.23
N GLY A 117 -18.78 -11.53 1.56
CA GLY A 117 -20.15 -11.45 2.09
C GLY A 117 -20.38 -10.40 3.18
N ALA A 118 -19.41 -9.54 3.47
CA ALA A 118 -19.56 -8.47 4.44
C ALA A 118 -20.63 -7.44 4.01
N ASP A 119 -21.40 -7.00 5.00
CA ASP A 119 -22.34 -5.91 4.85
C ASP A 119 -21.63 -4.55 4.89
N VAL A 120 -21.66 -3.84 3.77
CA VAL A 120 -21.08 -2.49 3.60
C VAL A 120 -22.10 -1.36 3.78
N SER A 121 -23.36 -1.68 4.11
CA SER A 121 -24.45 -0.69 4.18
C SER A 121 -24.19 0.41 5.21
N SER A 122 -23.53 0.10 6.32
CA SER A 122 -23.18 1.12 7.33
C SER A 122 -22.24 2.18 6.77
N TRP A 123 -21.34 1.82 5.87
CA TRP A 123 -20.46 2.79 5.19
C TRP A 123 -21.20 3.55 4.10
N LEU A 124 -22.00 2.86 3.28
CA LEU A 124 -22.82 3.51 2.25
C LEU A 124 -23.84 4.49 2.82
N SER A 125 -24.32 4.29 4.06
CA SER A 125 -25.22 5.21 4.76
C SER A 125 -24.63 6.60 5.04
N LEU A 126 -23.33 6.79 4.81
CA LEU A 126 -22.69 8.11 4.85
C LEU A 126 -22.96 8.94 3.59
N ALA A 127 -23.57 8.37 2.56
CA ALA A 127 -24.05 9.10 1.40
C ALA A 127 -25.57 9.28 1.48
N ASP A 128 -26.06 10.49 1.13
CA ASP A 128 -27.48 10.82 1.14
C ASP A 128 -28.27 10.03 0.10
N HIS A 129 -27.68 9.87 -1.09
CA HIS A 129 -28.27 9.15 -2.20
C HIS A 129 -27.22 8.19 -2.76
N VAL A 130 -27.50 6.89 -2.69
CA VAL A 130 -26.66 5.86 -3.29
C VAL A 130 -27.01 5.75 -4.76
N HIS A 131 -26.10 6.19 -5.62
CA HIS A 131 -26.14 5.91 -7.05
C HIS A 131 -25.63 4.49 -7.29
N HIS A 132 -26.47 3.68 -7.90
CA HIS A 132 -26.10 2.32 -8.27
C HIS A 132 -25.40 2.29 -9.62
N GLN A 133 -24.38 1.43 -9.75
CA GLN A 133 -23.66 1.15 -11.01
C GLN A 133 -23.02 2.39 -11.67
N SER A 134 -22.44 3.28 -10.86
CA SER A 134 -21.61 4.38 -11.34
C SER A 134 -20.24 3.89 -11.84
N THR A 135 -19.54 4.72 -12.61
CA THR A 135 -18.19 4.40 -13.10
C THR A 135 -17.15 4.46 -11.98
N ALA A 136 -16.17 3.56 -12.01
CA ALA A 136 -15.05 3.56 -11.05
C ALA A 136 -14.23 4.86 -11.04
N ALA A 137 -14.27 5.67 -12.11
CA ALA A 137 -13.68 7.01 -12.17
C ALA A 137 -14.18 7.96 -11.06
N SER A 138 -15.35 7.70 -10.46
CA SER A 138 -15.86 8.45 -9.29
C SER A 138 -15.09 8.15 -8.00
N ALA A 139 -14.34 7.04 -7.97
CA ALA A 139 -13.53 6.54 -6.87
C ALA A 139 -12.20 5.98 -7.41
N PRO A 140 -11.24 6.84 -7.79
CA PRO A 140 -10.04 6.43 -8.53
C PRO A 140 -9.22 5.31 -7.87
N LEU A 141 -9.14 5.30 -6.53
CA LEU A 141 -8.43 4.24 -5.81
C LEU A 141 -9.08 2.86 -5.93
N LEU A 142 -10.37 2.78 -6.26
CA LEU A 142 -11.04 1.50 -6.56
C LEU A 142 -10.76 1.05 -8.00
N GLU A 143 -10.62 2.00 -8.93
CA GLU A 143 -10.24 1.71 -10.31
C GLU A 143 -8.84 1.08 -10.37
N ASP A 144 -7.89 1.58 -9.57
CA ASP A 144 -6.54 1.00 -9.43
C ASP A 144 -6.56 -0.45 -8.89
N LEU A 145 -7.62 -0.83 -8.16
CA LEU A 145 -7.85 -2.18 -7.66
C LEU A 145 -8.63 -3.07 -8.65
N GLY A 146 -8.92 -2.58 -9.86
CA GLY A 146 -9.62 -3.33 -10.90
C GLY A 146 -11.15 -3.32 -10.78
N VAL A 147 -11.71 -2.53 -9.87
CA VAL A 147 -13.16 -2.32 -9.77
C VAL A 147 -13.66 -1.57 -11.00
N LYS A 148 -14.71 -2.08 -11.65
CA LYS A 148 -15.24 -1.50 -12.90
C LYS A 148 -16.50 -0.67 -12.70
N SER A 149 -17.29 -1.04 -11.71
CA SER A 149 -18.55 -0.38 -11.35
C SER A 149 -18.61 -0.20 -9.85
N VAL A 150 -19.12 0.95 -9.43
CA VAL A 150 -19.25 1.29 -8.02
C VAL A 150 -20.69 1.66 -7.67
N ASP A 151 -21.10 1.31 -6.46
CA ASP A 151 -22.30 1.82 -5.81
C ASP A 151 -21.86 2.85 -4.77
N GLY A 152 -22.50 4.01 -4.71
CA GLY A 152 -22.09 5.02 -3.75
C GLY A 152 -22.64 6.39 -4.03
N GLY A 153 -22.17 7.37 -3.27
CA GLY A 153 -22.67 8.72 -3.40
C GLY A 153 -21.89 9.72 -2.58
N THR A 154 -22.49 10.91 -2.46
CA THR A 154 -21.91 12.04 -1.75
C THR A 154 -22.97 12.62 -0.81
N ASP A 155 -22.57 12.94 0.42
CA ASP A 155 -23.30 13.78 1.37
C ASP A 155 -22.38 14.91 1.83
N GLY A 156 -22.73 16.16 1.49
CA GLY A 156 -21.89 17.32 1.71
C GLY A 156 -20.48 17.14 1.10
N PHE A 157 -19.47 17.06 1.97
CA PHE A 157 -18.07 16.83 1.58
C PHE A 157 -17.58 15.40 1.87
N THR A 158 -18.50 14.48 2.18
CA THR A 158 -18.23 13.06 2.38
C THR A 158 -18.62 12.29 1.13
N LYS A 159 -17.71 11.48 0.61
CA LYS A 159 -17.96 10.58 -0.53
C LYS A 159 -17.71 9.16 -0.07
N VAL A 160 -18.61 8.24 -0.39
CA VAL A 160 -18.41 6.82 -0.12
C VAL A 160 -18.86 6.02 -1.32
N PHE A 161 -17.99 5.13 -1.77
CA PHE A 161 -18.24 4.22 -2.86
C PHE A 161 -17.78 2.81 -2.49
N THR A 162 -18.52 1.81 -2.94
CA THR A 162 -18.17 0.41 -2.84
C THR A 162 -18.12 -0.20 -4.23
N GLY A 163 -17.31 -1.22 -4.42
CA GLY A 163 -17.35 -2.03 -5.63
C GLY A 163 -16.66 -3.35 -5.45
N GLN A 164 -16.75 -4.21 -6.45
CA GLN A 164 -16.21 -5.56 -6.40
C GLN A 164 -15.18 -5.78 -7.50
N ALA A 165 -14.10 -6.47 -7.15
CA ALA A 165 -13.12 -7.03 -8.08
C ALA A 165 -12.55 -8.32 -7.46
N ASP A 166 -12.29 -9.32 -8.30
CA ASP A 166 -11.64 -10.59 -7.91
C ASP A 166 -12.25 -11.28 -6.68
N ASP A 167 -13.58 -11.31 -6.55
CA ASP A 167 -14.34 -11.85 -5.39
C ASP A 167 -14.17 -11.08 -4.06
N HIS A 168 -13.53 -9.91 -4.10
CA HIS A 168 -13.38 -9.00 -2.97
C HIS A 168 -14.35 -7.81 -3.09
N THR A 169 -14.81 -7.31 -1.95
CA THR A 169 -15.59 -6.07 -1.87
C THR A 169 -14.72 -4.98 -1.29
N TYR A 170 -14.58 -3.88 -2.00
CA TYR A 170 -13.78 -2.74 -1.60
C TYR A 170 -14.66 -1.54 -1.29
N VAL A 171 -14.30 -0.81 -0.24
CA VAL A 171 -14.95 0.45 0.13
C VAL A 171 -13.92 1.56 0.08
N TRP A 172 -14.20 2.60 -0.70
CA TRP A 172 -13.47 3.85 -0.66
C TRP A 172 -14.32 4.91 0.00
N ALA A 173 -13.77 5.59 1.00
CA ALA A 173 -14.41 6.71 1.67
C ALA A 173 -13.46 7.91 1.71
N TYR A 174 -14.02 9.08 1.49
CA TYR A 174 -13.34 10.36 1.46
C TYR A 174 -14.15 11.39 2.24
N LYS A 175 -13.49 12.27 2.99
CA LYS A 175 -14.16 13.33 3.75
C LYS A 175 -13.27 14.56 3.88
N HIS A 176 -13.85 15.74 3.65
CA HIS A 176 -13.24 17.00 4.14
C HIS A 176 -13.41 17.10 5.67
N LEU A 177 -12.34 17.48 6.36
CA LEU A 177 -12.23 17.57 7.81
C LEU A 177 -12.62 18.94 8.36
#